data_AF-A0A6P5KPC0-F1
#
_entry.id   AF-A0A6P5KPC0-F1
#
_cell.length_a   1.000
_cell.length_b   1.000
_cell.length_c   1.000
_cell.angle_alpha   90.00
_cell.angle_beta   90.00
_cell.angle_gamma   90.00
#
_symmetry.space_group_name_H-M   'P 1'
#
loop_
_entity.id
_entity.type
_entity.pdbx_description
1 polymer ?
#
loop_
_entity_poly.entity_id
_entity_poly.type
_entity_poly.pdbx_seq_one_letter_code
_entity_poly.pdbx_strand_id
1 'polypeptide(L)'
;MLQQVNGQETSPLSCGNDPLSEDLQVFLGSDFQLAELDDLTKVNPVTPATVLRCLQERYQVDVFYTTAGCTLVALNPFKPVPHLYCPELMRDYHIAPQLQKLKPHIFTVGEQSYRNVKSLLEPVDQSIIVSGESGAGKTWTSRCLMKFYATVANSSASQETHETVERIEKRVLDSNPVMEAFGNACTLRNSNSSRFGKYIQLQLNRAQQMTGASVQTYLLEKTRVAYQAPLERNFHIFYQITKGASSSERLEWHLPEGAAFHWLPNSDRTLEEDCFEVTKDAMLHLGIDHSTQNNIFKILSGLLHLGNIHFDDSEDESQVL
;
A
#
# COMPACT_ATOMS: atom_id res chain seq x y z
N MET A 1 39.87 42.00 -33.25
CA MET A 1 39.61 41.31 -34.53
C MET A 1 38.71 40.13 -34.22
N LEU A 2 37.38 40.26 -34.33
CA LEU A 2 36.58 39.93 -35.52
C LEU A 2 36.94 38.51 -36.03
N GLN A 3 36.07 37.51 -35.92
CA GLN A 3 34.79 37.43 -36.64
C GLN A 3 33.74 36.55 -35.93
N GLN A 4 32.50 37.03 -35.96
CA GLN A 4 31.24 36.32 -35.70
C GLN A 4 30.79 35.48 -36.92
N VAL A 5 29.67 34.75 -36.71
CA VAL A 5 28.60 34.30 -37.63
C VAL A 5 28.53 32.77 -37.67
N ASN A 6 27.49 32.10 -37.15
CA ASN A 6 26.08 32.17 -37.56
C ASN A 6 25.11 31.82 -36.41
N GLY A 7 24.06 32.65 -36.26
CA GLY A 7 22.90 32.38 -35.42
C GLY A 7 21.78 31.71 -36.20
N GLN A 8 20.99 30.89 -35.51
CA GLN A 8 19.62 30.56 -35.91
C GLN A 8 18.68 31.45 -35.08
N GLU A 9 17.94 32.31 -35.79
CA GLU A 9 16.89 33.15 -35.24
C GLU A 9 15.70 32.30 -34.80
N THR A 10 15.38 32.36 -33.51
CA THR A 10 14.07 31.98 -32.99
C THR A 10 13.10 33.13 -33.27
N SER A 11 12.22 32.95 -34.24
CA SER A 11 11.04 33.79 -34.44
C SER A 11 10.18 33.79 -33.16
N PRO A 12 9.67 34.95 -32.70
CA PRO A 12 8.72 34.96 -31.60
C PRO A 12 7.41 34.38 -32.11
N LEU A 13 7.02 33.22 -31.57
CA LEU A 13 5.67 32.70 -31.70
C LEU A 13 4.72 33.79 -31.18
N SER A 14 4.03 34.43 -32.10
CA SER A 14 2.92 35.32 -31.82
C SER A 14 1.96 34.59 -30.88
N CYS A 15 1.81 35.12 -29.67
CA CYS A 15 0.80 34.71 -28.72
C CYS A 15 -0.56 35.08 -29.33
N GLY A 16 -1.13 34.17 -30.12
CA GLY A 16 -2.56 34.20 -30.39
C GLY A 16 -3.26 33.89 -29.08
N ASN A 17 -4.17 34.75 -28.66
CA ASN A 17 -5.06 34.49 -27.54
C ASN A 17 -5.78 33.17 -27.80
N ASP A 18 -5.31 32.11 -27.15
CA ASP A 18 -5.99 30.82 -27.13
C ASP A 18 -7.28 31.03 -26.31
N PRO A 19 -8.48 30.88 -26.88
CA PRO A 19 -9.73 31.08 -26.16
C PRO A 19 -9.81 30.22 -24.88
N LEU A 20 -9.16 29.05 -24.92
CA LEU A 20 -9.01 28.15 -23.77
C LEU A 20 -8.25 28.80 -22.60
N SER A 21 -7.28 29.68 -22.86
CA SER A 21 -6.49 30.36 -21.83
C SER A 21 -7.25 31.49 -21.14
N GLU A 22 -8.10 32.23 -21.87
CA GLU A 22 -8.97 33.26 -21.28
C GLU A 22 -10.09 32.63 -20.45
N ASP A 23 -10.74 31.58 -20.96
CA ASP A 23 -11.79 30.84 -20.24
C ASP A 23 -11.24 30.17 -18.96
N LEU A 24 -10.02 29.64 -19.01
CA LEU A 24 -9.29 29.17 -17.83
C LEU A 24 -9.05 30.31 -16.84
N GLN A 25 -8.54 31.47 -17.27
CA GLN A 25 -8.28 32.60 -16.36
C GLN A 25 -9.56 33.14 -15.69
N VAL A 26 -10.68 33.17 -16.42
CA VAL A 26 -11.99 33.60 -15.89
C VAL A 26 -12.53 32.59 -14.88
N PHE A 27 -12.47 31.28 -15.19
CA PHE A 27 -12.86 30.23 -14.24
C PHE A 27 -11.99 30.26 -12.99
N LEU A 28 -10.68 30.40 -13.17
CA LEU A 28 -9.70 30.52 -12.10
C LEU A 28 -9.85 31.82 -11.28
N GLY A 29 -10.52 32.84 -11.82
CA GLY A 29 -10.76 34.13 -11.16
C GLY A 29 -12.15 34.28 -10.53
N SER A 30 -13.10 33.40 -10.86
CA SER A 30 -14.46 33.43 -10.30
C SER A 30 -14.51 32.78 -8.91
N ASP A 31 -15.32 33.33 -7.99
CA ASP A 31 -15.64 32.82 -6.64
C ASP A 31 -16.41 31.47 -6.65
N PHE A 32 -16.19 30.63 -7.67
CA PHE A 32 -16.74 29.29 -7.70
C PHE A 32 -15.97 28.43 -6.69
N GLN A 33 -16.63 27.99 -5.62
CA GLN A 33 -16.01 27.15 -4.61
C GLN A 33 -15.79 25.75 -5.19
N LEU A 34 -14.68 25.53 -5.92
CA LEU A 34 -14.31 24.21 -6.46
C LEU A 34 -14.18 23.18 -5.34
N ALA A 35 -13.86 23.65 -4.13
CA ALA A 35 -13.92 22.88 -2.89
C ALA A 35 -15.26 22.13 -2.68
N GLU A 36 -16.40 22.64 -3.17
CA GLU A 36 -17.71 21.99 -2.98
C GLU A 36 -18.02 20.93 -4.05
N LEU A 37 -17.23 20.86 -5.13
CA LEU A 37 -17.45 19.90 -6.22
C LEU A 37 -17.06 18.49 -5.82
N ASP A 38 -18.08 17.66 -5.59
CA ASP A 38 -17.90 16.27 -5.21
C ASP A 38 -17.48 15.35 -6.38
N ASP A 39 -17.71 15.77 -7.63
CA ASP A 39 -17.41 15.00 -8.84
C ASP A 39 -16.57 15.81 -9.84
N LEU A 40 -15.36 15.31 -10.12
CA LEU A 40 -14.41 15.93 -11.03
C LEU A 40 -14.92 16.02 -12.48
N THR A 41 -15.89 15.18 -12.87
CA THR A 41 -16.51 15.26 -14.21
C THR A 41 -17.36 16.51 -14.40
N LYS A 42 -17.69 17.22 -13.31
CA LYS A 42 -18.46 18.47 -13.32
C LYS A 42 -17.57 19.71 -13.36
N VAL A 43 -16.25 19.56 -13.27
CA VAL A 43 -15.30 20.67 -13.46
C VAL A 43 -15.38 21.11 -14.93
N ASN A 44 -15.51 22.42 -15.18
CA ASN A 44 -15.65 22.93 -16.55
C ASN A 44 -14.72 24.14 -16.76
N PRO A 45 -13.78 24.10 -17.72
CA PRO A 45 -13.46 22.96 -18.58
C PRO A 45 -12.78 21.83 -17.80
N VAL A 46 -12.98 20.57 -18.21
CA VAL A 46 -12.23 19.42 -17.65
C VAL A 46 -10.82 19.42 -18.25
N THR A 47 -9.84 19.97 -17.52
CA THR A 47 -8.43 20.00 -17.93
C THR A 47 -7.55 19.55 -16.77
N PRO A 48 -6.29 19.11 -17.01
CA PRO A 48 -5.37 18.80 -15.92
C PRO A 48 -5.21 19.95 -14.91
N ALA A 49 -5.19 21.20 -15.38
CA ALA A 49 -5.03 22.38 -14.53
C ALA A 49 -6.25 22.63 -13.63
N THR A 50 -7.47 22.56 -14.18
CA THR A 50 -8.70 22.78 -13.42
C THR A 50 -8.99 21.63 -12.46
N VAL A 51 -8.70 20.38 -12.84
CA VAL A 51 -8.80 19.22 -11.96
C VAL A 51 -7.80 19.31 -10.80
N LEU A 52 -6.54 19.65 -11.09
CA LEU A 52 -5.52 19.82 -10.05
C LEU A 52 -5.92 20.91 -9.06
N ARG A 53 -6.41 22.06 -9.54
CA ARG A 53 -6.87 23.14 -8.66
C ARG A 53 -8.06 22.71 -7.80
N CYS A 54 -9.06 22.04 -8.36
CA CYS A 54 -10.19 21.52 -7.59
C CYS A 54 -9.73 20.61 -6.45
N LEU A 55 -8.82 19.67 -6.75
CA LEU A 55 -8.24 18.77 -5.76
C LEU A 55 -7.43 19.53 -4.68
N GLN A 56 -6.68 20.58 -5.07
CA GLN A 56 -5.93 21.42 -4.15
C GLN A 56 -6.85 22.21 -3.21
N GLU A 57 -7.90 22.84 -3.72
CA GLU A 57 -8.87 23.59 -2.92
C GLU A 57 -9.63 22.67 -1.96
N ARG A 58 -10.07 21.49 -2.42
CA ARG A 58 -10.69 20.46 -1.57
C ARG A 58 -9.74 20.00 -0.46
N TYR A 59 -8.47 19.77 -0.79
CA TYR A 59 -7.47 19.38 0.20
C TYR A 59 -7.23 20.47 1.26
N GLN A 60 -7.24 21.75 0.87
CA GLN A 60 -7.08 22.88 1.79
C GLN A 60 -8.21 23.01 2.82
N VAL A 61 -9.40 22.52 2.49
CA VAL A 61 -10.57 22.50 3.39
C VAL A 61 -10.83 21.12 3.99
N ASP A 62 -9.81 20.25 4.03
CA ASP A 62 -9.85 18.92 4.63
C ASP A 62 -10.86 17.93 4.00
N VAL A 63 -11.08 18.06 2.69
CA VAL A 63 -11.87 17.13 1.89
C VAL A 63 -10.95 16.27 1.01
N PHE A 64 -10.77 15.01 1.41
CA PHE A 64 -9.75 14.12 0.81
C PHE A 64 -10.28 13.13 -0.22
N TYR A 65 -11.60 13.03 -0.38
CA TYR A 65 -12.25 12.13 -1.32
C TYR A 65 -13.06 12.92 -2.35
N THR A 66 -12.93 12.54 -3.62
CA THR A 66 -13.66 13.15 -4.74
C THR A 66 -14.00 12.08 -5.75
N THR A 67 -15.22 12.04 -6.28
CA THR A 67 -15.55 11.11 -7.37
C THR A 67 -15.01 11.63 -8.70
N ALA A 68 -14.74 10.71 -9.61
CA ALA A 68 -14.46 10.96 -11.01
C ALA A 68 -15.28 9.94 -11.82
N GLY A 69 -16.56 10.26 -12.04
CA GLY A 69 -17.52 9.29 -12.57
C GLY A 69 -17.64 8.08 -11.63
N CYS A 70 -17.29 6.88 -12.13
CA CYS A 70 -17.33 5.65 -11.34
C CYS A 70 -16.09 5.40 -10.45
N THR A 71 -15.04 6.22 -10.59
CA THR A 71 -13.80 6.07 -9.82
C THR A 71 -13.81 7.00 -8.60
N LEU A 72 -13.22 6.57 -7.50
CA LEU A 72 -12.97 7.42 -6.33
C LEU A 72 -11.51 7.86 -6.30
N VAL A 73 -11.27 9.17 -6.31
CA VAL A 73 -9.95 9.77 -6.08
C VAL A 73 -9.80 10.02 -4.58
N ALA A 74 -8.76 9.46 -3.98
CA ALA A 74 -8.40 9.65 -2.58
C ALA A 74 -7.03 10.32 -2.47
N LEU A 75 -6.95 11.43 -1.74
CA LEU A 75 -5.71 12.12 -1.43
C LEU A 75 -5.26 11.75 -0.01
N ASN A 76 -4.00 11.34 0.16
CA ASN A 76 -3.46 11.04 1.47
C ASN A 76 -3.34 12.34 2.30
N PRO A 77 -4.03 12.47 3.44
CA PRO A 77 -4.01 13.70 4.24
C PRO A 77 -2.69 13.94 4.97
N PHE A 78 -1.84 12.92 5.11
CA PHE A 78 -0.61 12.93 5.94
C PHE A 78 -0.82 13.41 7.38
N LYS A 79 -2.06 13.40 7.86
CA LYS A 79 -2.44 13.77 9.23
C LYS A 79 -3.60 12.89 9.72
N PRO A 80 -3.73 12.67 11.04
CA PRO A 80 -4.87 11.96 11.61
C PRO A 80 -6.19 12.71 11.34
N VAL A 81 -7.18 11.99 10.81
CA VAL A 81 -8.53 12.51 10.52
C VAL A 81 -9.58 11.53 11.06
N PRO A 82 -9.66 11.33 12.38
CA PRO A 82 -10.42 10.21 12.98
C PRO A 82 -11.92 10.25 12.69
N HIS A 83 -12.50 11.45 12.55
CA HIS A 83 -13.92 11.62 12.25
C HIS A 83 -14.32 11.07 10.86
N LEU A 84 -13.39 10.92 9.91
CA LEU A 84 -13.66 10.33 8.59
C LEU A 84 -13.81 8.81 8.63
N TYR A 85 -13.43 8.16 9.74
CA TYR A 85 -13.41 6.70 9.83
C TYR A 85 -14.09 6.17 11.08
N CYS A 86 -14.96 6.96 11.71
CA CYS A 86 -15.68 6.52 12.90
C CYS A 86 -16.77 5.49 12.55
N PRO A 87 -17.10 4.56 13.48
CA PRO A 87 -18.15 3.57 13.28
C PRO A 87 -19.53 4.19 13.00
N GLU A 88 -19.83 5.36 13.55
CA GLU A 88 -21.07 6.09 13.33
C GLU A 88 -21.22 6.44 11.85
N LEU A 89 -20.18 7.00 11.25
CA LEU A 89 -20.16 7.34 9.82
C LEU A 89 -20.30 6.09 8.94
N MET A 90 -19.66 4.97 9.31
CA MET A 90 -19.82 3.71 8.59
C MET A 90 -21.29 3.26 8.56
N ARG A 91 -21.99 3.35 9.70
CA ARG A 91 -23.43 3.02 9.80
C ARG A 91 -24.28 3.97 8.97
N ASP A 92 -23.99 5.28 9.01
CA ASP A 92 -24.73 6.28 8.22
C ASP A 92 -24.67 5.98 6.72
N TYR A 93 -23.50 5.62 6.21
CA TYR A 93 -23.34 5.23 4.80
C TYR A 93 -24.07 3.93 4.48
N HIS A 94 -24.11 2.97 5.41
CA HIS A 94 -24.78 1.69 5.22
C HIS A 94 -26.32 1.84 5.12
N ILE A 95 -26.92 2.60 6.04
CA ILE A 95 -28.38 2.76 6.10
C ILE A 95 -28.93 3.72 5.02
N ALA A 96 -28.06 4.48 4.36
CA ALA A 96 -28.47 5.49 3.38
C ALA A 96 -29.24 4.86 2.20
N PRO A 97 -30.47 5.31 1.90
CA PRO A 97 -31.27 4.73 0.81
C PRO A 97 -30.67 5.03 -0.57
N GLN A 98 -30.00 6.17 -0.73
CA GLN A 98 -29.49 6.65 -2.01
C GLN A 98 -28.01 7.05 -1.89
N LEU A 99 -27.10 6.15 -2.27
CA LEU A 99 -25.65 6.38 -2.19
C LEU A 99 -25.18 7.58 -3.02
N GLN A 100 -25.86 7.84 -4.15
CA GLN A 100 -25.57 8.95 -5.07
C GLN A 100 -25.73 10.35 -4.43
N LYS A 101 -26.45 10.44 -3.30
CA LYS A 101 -26.65 11.69 -2.55
C LYS A 101 -25.63 11.89 -1.43
N LEU A 102 -24.84 10.86 -1.10
CA LEU A 102 -23.81 10.96 -0.08
C LEU A 102 -22.58 11.66 -0.63
N LYS A 103 -21.80 12.26 0.27
CA LYS A 103 -20.49 12.80 -0.07
C LYS A 103 -19.55 11.67 -0.56
N PRO A 104 -18.60 11.97 -1.47
CA PRO A 104 -17.60 11.00 -1.88
C PRO A 104 -16.85 10.45 -0.67
N HIS A 105 -16.79 9.11 -0.57
CA HIS A 105 -16.06 8.46 0.51
C HIS A 105 -15.72 7.02 0.14
N ILE A 106 -14.70 6.43 0.76
CA ILE A 106 -14.41 5.01 0.56
C ILE A 106 -15.57 4.09 0.97
N PHE A 107 -16.43 4.56 1.88
CA PHE A 107 -17.62 3.83 2.32
C PHE A 107 -18.72 3.79 1.25
N THR A 108 -18.80 4.76 0.33
CA THR A 108 -19.74 4.63 -0.81
C THR A 108 -19.33 3.48 -1.71
N VAL A 109 -18.02 3.34 -1.96
CA VAL A 109 -17.46 2.22 -2.75
C VAL A 109 -17.72 0.90 -2.05
N GLY A 110 -17.41 0.82 -0.74
CA GLY A 110 -17.65 -0.38 0.06
C GLY A 110 -19.12 -0.79 0.09
N GLU A 111 -20.02 0.16 0.35
CA GLU A 111 -21.46 -0.11 0.39
C GLU A 111 -22.02 -0.51 -0.98
N GLN A 112 -21.56 0.13 -2.06
CA GLN A 112 -21.97 -0.24 -3.41
C GLN A 112 -21.59 -1.69 -3.74
N SER A 113 -20.34 -2.11 -3.45
CA SER A 113 -19.96 -3.51 -3.66
C SER A 113 -20.71 -4.46 -2.72
N TYR A 114 -20.96 -4.07 -1.47
CA TYR A 114 -21.73 -4.89 -0.54
C TYR A 114 -23.16 -5.14 -1.04
N ARG A 115 -23.85 -4.10 -1.52
CA ARG A 115 -25.19 -4.22 -2.13
C ARG A 115 -25.17 -5.05 -3.40
N ASN A 116 -24.15 -4.89 -4.24
CA ASN A 116 -24.05 -5.60 -5.51
C ASN A 116 -24.00 -7.13 -5.33
N VAL A 117 -23.29 -7.62 -4.31
CA VAL A 117 -23.24 -9.06 -3.97
C VAL A 117 -24.64 -9.66 -3.76
N LYS A 118 -25.59 -8.88 -3.22
CA LYS A 118 -26.98 -9.31 -2.96
C LYS A 118 -27.95 -9.02 -4.09
N SER A 119 -27.67 -8.02 -4.92
CA SER A 119 -28.65 -7.39 -5.81
C SER A 119 -29.19 -8.28 -6.93
N LEU A 120 -28.53 -9.40 -7.23
CA LEU A 120 -28.83 -10.27 -8.36
C LEU A 120 -29.39 -11.62 -7.88
N LEU A 121 -30.27 -12.23 -8.69
CA LEU A 121 -30.80 -13.58 -8.47
C LEU A 121 -29.67 -14.60 -8.29
N GLU A 122 -28.56 -14.39 -9.00
CA GLU A 122 -27.28 -15.07 -8.80
C GLU A 122 -26.26 -14.06 -8.28
N PRO A 123 -25.72 -14.25 -7.06
CA PRO A 123 -24.67 -13.39 -6.53
C PRO A 123 -23.46 -13.33 -7.47
N VAL A 124 -22.96 -12.12 -7.72
CA VAL A 124 -21.75 -11.89 -8.52
C VAL A 124 -20.64 -11.37 -7.61
N ASP A 125 -19.50 -12.04 -7.63
CA ASP A 125 -18.31 -11.63 -6.89
C ASP A 125 -17.89 -10.20 -7.28
N GLN A 126 -17.52 -9.39 -6.28
CA GLN A 126 -17.11 -8.01 -6.47
C GLN A 126 -15.62 -7.85 -6.20
N SER A 127 -14.97 -6.94 -6.91
CA SER A 127 -13.57 -6.58 -6.67
C SER A 127 -13.43 -5.07 -6.53
N ILE A 128 -12.57 -4.65 -5.60
CA ILE A 128 -12.16 -3.25 -5.44
C ILE A 128 -10.65 -3.21 -5.70
N ILE A 129 -10.24 -2.41 -6.69
CA ILE A 129 -8.84 -2.24 -7.05
C ILE A 129 -8.37 -0.89 -6.51
N VAL A 130 -7.41 -0.92 -5.59
CA VAL A 130 -6.79 0.28 -5.02
C VAL A 130 -5.44 0.51 -5.68
N SER A 131 -5.35 1.54 -6.52
CA SER A 131 -4.14 1.90 -7.25
C SER A 131 -3.47 3.15 -6.66
N GLY A 132 -2.18 3.32 -6.92
CA GLY A 132 -1.40 4.48 -6.47
C GLY A 132 0.06 4.16 -6.21
N GLU A 133 0.90 5.18 -6.18
CA GLU A 133 2.33 5.05 -5.89
C GLU A 133 2.60 4.57 -4.45
N SER A 134 3.86 4.26 -4.16
CA SER A 134 4.31 3.93 -2.81
C SER A 134 3.99 5.09 -1.86
N GLY A 135 3.39 4.82 -0.69
CA GLY A 135 2.96 5.87 0.25
C GLY A 135 1.63 6.57 -0.08
N ALA A 136 0.96 6.26 -1.20
CA ALA A 136 -0.31 6.88 -1.58
C ALA A 136 -1.52 6.54 -0.67
N GLY A 137 -1.38 5.58 0.26
CA GLY A 137 -2.44 5.21 1.20
C GLY A 137 -3.18 3.90 0.87
N LYS A 138 -2.73 3.12 -0.13
CA LYS A 138 -3.39 1.86 -0.55
C LYS A 138 -3.73 0.91 0.61
N THR A 139 -2.74 0.60 1.45
CA THR A 139 -2.92 -0.28 2.61
C THR A 139 -3.92 0.28 3.61
N TRP A 140 -3.89 1.60 3.85
CA TRP A 140 -4.84 2.27 4.73
C TRP A 140 -6.27 2.16 4.19
N THR A 141 -6.48 2.43 2.90
CA THR A 141 -7.78 2.28 2.23
C THR A 141 -8.32 0.85 2.38
N SER A 142 -7.50 -0.18 2.16
CA SER A 142 -7.91 -1.57 2.36
C SER A 142 -8.30 -1.86 3.81
N ARG A 143 -7.60 -1.30 4.80
CA ARG A 143 -7.95 -1.41 6.22
C ARG A 143 -9.29 -0.74 6.53
N CYS A 144 -9.56 0.44 5.97
CA CYS A 144 -10.83 1.12 6.12
C CYS A 144 -12.01 0.32 5.53
N LEU A 145 -11.81 -0.30 4.37
CA LEU A 145 -12.83 -1.16 3.75
C LEU A 145 -13.11 -2.41 4.61
N MET A 146 -12.08 -3.06 5.14
CA MET A 146 -12.28 -4.21 6.04
C MET A 146 -13.08 -3.83 7.28
N LYS A 147 -12.74 -2.71 7.93
CA LYS A 147 -13.49 -2.17 9.07
C LYS A 147 -14.94 -1.84 8.74
N PHE A 148 -15.15 -1.25 7.56
CA PHE A 148 -16.50 -0.97 7.07
C PHE A 148 -17.30 -2.26 6.93
N TYR A 149 -16.78 -3.27 6.23
CA TYR A 149 -17.46 -4.55 6.07
C TYR A 149 -17.72 -5.27 7.39
N ALA A 150 -16.76 -5.22 8.31
CA ALA A 150 -16.93 -5.75 9.65
C ALA A 150 -18.09 -5.07 10.39
N THR A 151 -18.15 -3.73 10.34
CA THR A 151 -19.19 -2.94 11.00
C THR A 151 -20.59 -3.19 10.41
N VAL A 152 -20.71 -3.25 9.09
CA VAL A 152 -22.02 -3.44 8.43
C VAL A 152 -22.52 -4.88 8.52
N ALA A 153 -21.63 -5.88 8.41
CA ALA A 153 -22.00 -7.29 8.61
C ALA A 153 -22.50 -7.54 10.04
N ASN A 154 -22.03 -6.76 11.01
CA ASN A 154 -22.40 -6.86 12.42
C ASN A 154 -23.73 -6.16 12.78
N SER A 155 -24.26 -5.28 11.92
CA SER A 155 -25.42 -4.42 12.26
C SER A 155 -26.73 -5.20 12.46
N SER A 156 -26.77 -6.49 12.13
CA SER A 156 -27.95 -7.35 12.32
C SER A 156 -27.60 -8.75 12.85
N ALA A 157 -26.38 -8.93 13.39
CA ALA A 157 -25.83 -10.24 13.69
C ALA A 157 -25.82 -10.57 15.19
N SER A 158 -25.74 -11.86 15.51
CA SER A 158 -25.61 -12.35 16.90
C SER A 158 -24.24 -11.98 17.49
N GLN A 159 -24.11 -12.03 18.83
CA GLN A 159 -22.83 -11.81 19.52
C GLN A 159 -21.70 -12.73 19.00
N GLU A 160 -22.00 -14.01 18.73
CA GLU A 160 -21.03 -14.96 18.16
C GLU A 160 -20.53 -14.55 16.76
N THR A 161 -21.40 -13.96 15.95
CA THR A 161 -21.00 -13.43 14.63
C THR A 161 -20.06 -12.24 14.81
N HIS A 162 -20.31 -11.39 15.80
CA HIS A 162 -19.49 -10.23 16.09
C HIS A 162 -18.04 -10.60 16.45
N GLU A 163 -17.87 -11.61 17.31
CA GLU A 163 -16.55 -12.13 17.68
C GLU A 163 -15.83 -12.76 16.47
N THR A 164 -16.58 -13.45 15.60
CA THR A 164 -16.02 -14.07 14.39
C THR A 164 -15.47 -13.02 13.43
N VAL A 165 -16.24 -11.95 13.20
CA VAL A 165 -15.84 -10.84 12.32
C VAL A 165 -14.62 -10.11 12.86
N GLU A 166 -14.61 -9.78 14.15
CA GLU A 166 -13.48 -9.12 14.80
C GLU A 166 -12.22 -9.99 14.72
N ARG A 167 -12.36 -11.31 14.90
CA ARG A 167 -11.25 -12.26 14.77
C ARG A 167 -10.72 -12.32 13.33
N ILE A 168 -11.59 -12.29 12.32
CA ILE A 168 -11.19 -12.27 10.91
C ILE A 168 -10.45 -10.97 10.60
N GLU A 169 -11.01 -9.82 10.95
CA GLU A 169 -10.38 -8.51 10.74
C GLU A 169 -9.00 -8.49 11.41
N LYS A 170 -8.93 -8.86 12.70
CA LYS A 170 -7.69 -8.89 13.46
C LYS A 170 -6.65 -9.78 12.80
N ARG A 171 -6.99 -11.00 12.38
CA ARG A 171 -6.04 -11.90 11.69
C ARG A 171 -5.53 -11.35 10.36
N VAL A 172 -6.40 -10.72 9.57
CA VAL A 172 -5.97 -10.09 8.30
C VAL A 172 -5.07 -8.88 8.57
N LEU A 173 -5.32 -8.11 9.63
CA LEU A 173 -4.46 -7.00 10.04
C LEU A 173 -3.12 -7.47 10.63
N ASP A 174 -3.14 -8.46 11.49
CA ASP A 174 -1.99 -9.07 12.17
C ASP A 174 -1.09 -9.83 11.18
N SER A 175 -1.59 -10.15 9.97
CA SER A 175 -0.75 -10.69 8.90
C SER A 175 0.23 -9.67 8.30
N ASN A 176 -0.04 -8.36 8.46
CA ASN A 176 0.77 -7.32 7.81
C ASN A 176 2.22 -7.30 8.29
N PRO A 177 2.55 -7.31 9.60
CA PRO A 177 3.94 -7.32 10.04
C PRO A 177 4.77 -8.45 9.42
N VAL A 178 4.19 -9.65 9.30
CA VAL A 178 4.84 -10.80 8.66
C VAL A 178 5.03 -10.55 7.16
N MET A 179 3.99 -10.13 6.44
CA MET A 179 4.12 -9.85 5.01
C MET A 179 5.06 -8.69 4.70
N GLU A 180 5.10 -7.66 5.54
CA GLU A 180 6.00 -6.53 5.40
C GLU A 180 7.45 -6.95 5.68
N ALA A 181 7.70 -7.74 6.73
CA ALA A 181 9.03 -8.28 7.00
C ALA A 181 9.58 -9.10 5.82
N PHE A 182 8.78 -10.00 5.26
CA PHE A 182 9.20 -10.92 4.19
C PHE A 182 9.06 -10.35 2.76
N GLY A 183 8.30 -9.28 2.57
CA GLY A 183 7.90 -8.80 1.24
C GLY A 183 8.14 -7.31 0.99
N ASN A 184 8.46 -6.52 2.01
CA ASN A 184 8.84 -5.12 1.84
C ASN A 184 10.36 -4.94 1.96
N ALA A 185 10.85 -3.88 1.33
CA ALA A 185 12.25 -3.49 1.36
C ALA A 185 12.40 -1.98 1.31
N CYS A 186 13.56 -1.50 1.76
CA CYS A 186 13.92 -0.09 1.61
C CYS A 186 14.41 0.18 0.19
N THR A 187 13.76 1.16 -0.44
CA THR A 187 14.09 1.71 -1.76
C THR A 187 14.48 3.18 -1.62
N LEU A 188 14.92 3.81 -2.71
CA LEU A 188 15.24 5.25 -2.72
C LEU A 188 14.07 6.16 -2.31
N ARG A 189 12.82 5.75 -2.59
CA ARG A 189 11.62 6.59 -2.38
C ARG A 189 10.82 6.24 -1.13
N ASN A 190 10.93 5.01 -0.63
CA ASN A 190 10.16 4.51 0.51
C ASN A 190 10.99 3.49 1.30
N SER A 191 11.11 3.69 2.61
CA SER A 191 11.78 2.77 3.54
C SER A 191 11.08 1.42 3.68
N ASN A 192 9.75 1.38 3.49
CA ASN A 192 8.91 0.21 3.64
C ASN A 192 8.11 -0.05 2.35
N SER A 193 8.81 -0.22 1.22
CA SER A 193 8.18 -0.37 -0.09
C SER A 193 7.76 -1.81 -0.34
N SER A 194 6.47 -2.05 -0.61
CA SER A 194 5.98 -3.40 -0.96
C SER A 194 6.52 -3.88 -2.29
N ARG A 195 7.11 -5.07 -2.28
CA ARG A 195 7.71 -5.72 -3.46
C ARG A 195 6.92 -6.96 -3.89
N PHE A 196 5.63 -6.99 -3.57
CA PHE A 196 4.66 -7.99 -3.95
C PHE A 196 3.27 -7.34 -4.07
N GLY A 197 2.39 -7.94 -4.86
CA GLY A 197 0.97 -7.62 -4.88
C GLY A 197 0.21 -8.41 -3.82
N LYS A 198 -0.80 -7.78 -3.20
CA LYS A 198 -1.65 -8.40 -2.17
C LYS A 198 -3.11 -8.39 -2.62
N TYR A 199 -3.76 -9.55 -2.56
CA TYR A 199 -5.19 -9.72 -2.75
C TYR A 199 -5.82 -10.23 -1.47
N ILE A 200 -6.88 -9.57 -1.02
CA ILE A 200 -7.64 -9.97 0.16
C ILE A 200 -9.04 -10.32 -0.32
N GLN A 201 -9.40 -11.58 -0.22
CA GLN A 201 -10.75 -12.06 -0.48
C GLN A 201 -11.51 -12.11 0.84
N LEU A 202 -12.62 -11.38 0.94
CA LEU A 202 -13.56 -11.49 2.04
C LEU A 202 -14.73 -12.37 1.59
N GLN A 203 -15.12 -13.31 2.44
CA GLN A 203 -16.15 -14.30 2.13
C GLN A 203 -17.41 -13.97 2.91
N LEU A 204 -18.52 -13.79 2.18
CA LEU A 204 -19.83 -13.50 2.73
C LEU A 204 -20.76 -14.70 2.49
N ASN A 205 -21.61 -15.03 3.47
CA ASN A 205 -22.69 -15.98 3.27
C ASN A 205 -23.90 -15.32 2.58
N ARG A 206 -24.95 -16.11 2.30
CA ARG A 206 -26.19 -15.61 1.68
C ARG A 206 -26.94 -14.56 2.53
N ALA A 207 -26.70 -14.53 3.83
CA ALA A 207 -27.22 -13.52 4.74
C ALA A 207 -26.31 -12.27 4.82
N GLN A 208 -25.29 -12.18 3.95
CA GLN A 208 -24.26 -11.14 3.91
C GLN A 208 -23.39 -11.04 5.17
N GLN A 209 -23.33 -12.10 5.97
CA GLN A 209 -22.43 -12.15 7.12
C GLN A 209 -21.04 -12.59 6.65
N MET A 210 -20.00 -11.97 7.21
CA MET A 210 -18.62 -12.34 6.91
C MET A 210 -18.27 -13.66 7.62
N THR A 211 -17.97 -14.68 6.83
CA THR A 211 -17.66 -16.04 7.31
C THR A 211 -16.19 -16.39 7.22
N GLY A 212 -15.40 -15.64 6.45
CA GLY A 212 -13.98 -15.91 6.29
C GLY A 212 -13.26 -14.83 5.50
N ALA A 213 -11.93 -14.95 5.49
CA ALA A 213 -11.06 -14.17 4.63
C ALA A 213 -9.88 -15.02 4.15
N SER A 214 -9.39 -14.73 2.96
CA SER A 214 -8.17 -15.31 2.39
C SER A 214 -7.26 -14.20 1.90
N VAL A 215 -5.96 -14.35 2.13
CA VAL A 215 -4.95 -13.41 1.66
C VAL A 215 -4.04 -14.15 0.69
N GLN A 216 -3.96 -13.66 -0.53
CA GLN A 216 -3.07 -14.18 -1.57
C GLN A 216 -2.04 -13.11 -1.95
N THR A 217 -0.82 -13.55 -2.23
CA THR A 217 0.27 -12.69 -2.66
C THR A 217 0.69 -13.05 -4.09
N TYR A 218 1.12 -12.05 -4.87
CA TYR A 218 1.51 -12.23 -6.27
C TYR A 218 2.79 -11.46 -6.57
N LEU A 219 3.55 -11.97 -7.54
CA LEU A 219 4.69 -11.27 -8.13
C LEU A 219 5.67 -10.71 -7.08
N LEU A 220 6.05 -11.54 -6.11
CA LEU A 220 7.16 -11.20 -5.22
C LEU A 220 8.42 -10.98 -6.06
N GLU A 221 9.11 -9.86 -5.86
CA GLU A 221 10.38 -9.51 -6.50
C GLU A 221 11.52 -10.41 -5.96
N LYS A 222 11.44 -11.72 -6.24
CA LYS A 222 12.37 -12.73 -5.72
C LYS A 222 13.84 -12.45 -6.08
N THR A 223 14.09 -11.77 -7.19
CA THR A 223 15.44 -11.35 -7.62
C THR A 223 16.10 -10.42 -6.61
N ARG A 224 15.31 -9.70 -5.80
CA ARG A 224 15.81 -8.84 -4.72
C ARG A 224 16.61 -9.61 -3.68
N VAL A 225 16.40 -10.92 -3.51
CA VAL A 225 17.19 -11.71 -2.54
C VAL A 225 18.68 -11.68 -2.91
N ALA A 226 19.02 -11.81 -4.19
CA ALA A 226 20.41 -11.91 -4.64
C ALA A 226 21.00 -10.58 -5.13
N TYR A 227 20.16 -9.61 -5.50
CA TYR A 227 20.63 -8.33 -6.03
C TYR A 227 19.74 -7.17 -5.60
N GLN A 228 20.36 -6.07 -5.18
CA GLN A 228 19.68 -4.82 -4.83
C GLN A 228 20.39 -3.66 -5.52
N ALA A 229 19.64 -2.63 -5.91
CA ALA A 229 20.22 -1.43 -6.48
C ALA A 229 21.06 -0.66 -5.42
N PRO A 230 22.02 0.18 -5.82
CA PRO A 230 22.80 1.00 -4.89
C PRO A 230 21.89 1.77 -3.91
N LEU A 231 22.29 1.81 -2.63
CA LEU A 231 21.55 2.44 -1.53
C LEU A 231 20.20 1.80 -1.15
N GLU A 232 19.77 0.74 -1.84
CA GLU A 232 18.60 -0.05 -1.44
C GLU A 232 18.97 -1.18 -0.48
N ARG A 233 17.97 -1.72 0.20
CA ARG A 233 18.11 -2.89 1.07
C ARG A 233 17.47 -4.14 0.43
N ASN A 234 17.89 -5.30 0.94
CA ASN A 234 17.15 -6.54 0.78
C ASN A 234 15.82 -6.48 1.59
N PHE A 235 15.05 -7.57 1.63
CA PHE A 235 13.86 -7.68 2.46
C PHE A 235 14.17 -7.46 3.95
N HIS A 236 13.25 -6.79 4.64
CA HIS A 236 13.43 -6.41 6.05
C HIS A 236 13.78 -7.59 6.95
N ILE A 237 13.20 -8.77 6.69
CA ILE A 237 13.42 -9.96 7.51
C ILE A 237 14.91 -10.32 7.64
N PHE A 238 15.73 -10.12 6.61
CA PHE A 238 17.16 -10.41 6.70
C PHE A 238 17.90 -9.46 7.65
N TYR A 239 17.48 -8.20 7.72
CA TYR A 239 18.01 -7.22 8.68
C TYR A 239 17.46 -7.46 10.08
N GLN A 240 16.18 -7.84 10.19
CA GLN A 240 15.55 -8.19 11.46
C GLN A 240 16.26 -9.38 12.13
N ILE A 241 16.51 -10.49 11.42
CA ILE A 241 17.20 -11.64 12.01
C ILE A 241 18.65 -11.31 12.36
N THR A 242 19.36 -10.53 11.54
CA THR A 242 20.78 -10.23 11.78
C THR A 242 21.00 -9.23 12.91
N LYS A 243 20.04 -8.35 13.18
CA LYS A 243 20.10 -7.36 14.27
C LYS A 243 19.41 -7.84 15.54
N GLY A 244 18.29 -8.55 15.41
CA GLY A 244 17.41 -8.92 16.53
C GLY A 244 17.66 -10.30 17.14
N ALA A 245 18.47 -11.16 16.52
CA ALA A 245 18.73 -12.49 17.06
C ALA A 245 19.53 -12.43 18.39
N SER A 246 19.05 -13.20 19.37
CA SER A 246 19.78 -13.50 20.61
C SER A 246 21.02 -14.35 20.35
N SER A 247 21.95 -14.40 21.32
CA SER A 247 23.17 -15.21 21.20
C SER A 247 22.89 -16.70 20.99
N SER A 248 21.83 -17.25 21.59
CA SER A 248 21.42 -18.64 21.38
C SER A 248 20.85 -18.87 19.98
N GLU A 249 20.00 -17.96 19.50
CA GLU A 249 19.44 -18.02 18.14
C GLU A 249 20.56 -17.92 17.09
N ARG A 250 21.52 -17.01 17.28
CA ARG A 250 22.69 -16.87 16.40
C ARG A 250 23.50 -18.15 16.29
N LEU A 251 23.75 -18.82 17.42
CA LEU A 251 24.45 -20.09 17.45
C LEU A 251 23.65 -21.17 16.68
N GLU A 252 22.35 -21.25 16.95
CA GLU A 252 21.48 -22.25 16.33
C GLU A 252 21.30 -22.04 14.81
N TRP A 253 21.25 -20.79 14.36
CA TRP A 253 21.06 -20.43 12.96
C TRP A 253 22.38 -20.32 12.19
N HIS A 254 23.52 -20.57 12.85
CA HIS A 254 24.85 -20.32 12.30
C HIS A 254 24.98 -18.91 11.74
N LEU A 255 24.53 -17.89 12.50
CA LEU A 255 24.49 -16.49 12.09
C LEU A 255 25.42 -15.66 12.99
N PRO A 256 26.74 -15.64 12.73
CA PRO A 256 27.69 -14.97 13.61
C PRO A 256 27.40 -13.48 13.74
N GLU A 257 27.64 -12.94 14.93
CA GLU A 257 27.53 -11.50 15.16
C GLU A 257 28.59 -10.74 14.35
N GLY A 258 28.17 -9.65 13.69
CA GLY A 258 29.06 -8.87 12.82
C GLY A 258 29.45 -9.54 11.49
N ALA A 259 28.88 -10.70 11.15
CA ALA A 259 29.14 -11.34 9.87
C ALA A 259 28.73 -10.43 8.69
N ALA A 260 29.62 -10.33 7.70
CA ALA A 260 29.33 -9.67 6.43
C ALA A 260 28.69 -10.68 5.46
N PHE A 261 27.55 -10.29 4.89
CA PHE A 261 26.86 -11.08 3.87
C PHE A 261 26.73 -10.25 2.60
N HIS A 262 27.13 -10.84 1.47
CA HIS A 262 27.05 -10.17 0.16
C HIS A 262 25.61 -9.76 -0.20
N TRP A 263 24.65 -10.63 0.11
CA TRP A 263 23.21 -10.38 -0.10
C TRP A 263 22.56 -9.53 1.00
N LEU A 264 23.33 -8.86 1.86
CA LEU A 264 22.84 -7.96 2.90
C LEU A 264 23.54 -6.59 2.85
N PRO A 265 23.41 -5.83 1.75
CA PRO A 265 24.05 -4.53 1.65
C PRO A 265 23.42 -3.51 2.61
N ASN A 266 24.16 -2.44 2.92
CA ASN A 266 23.67 -1.31 3.72
C ASN A 266 23.13 -1.74 5.10
N SER A 267 23.78 -2.72 5.74
CA SER A 267 23.37 -3.30 7.04
C SER A 267 23.62 -2.36 8.23
N ASP A 268 24.53 -1.40 8.07
CA ASP A 268 24.82 -0.30 8.99
C ASP A 268 23.63 0.65 9.18
N ARG A 269 22.79 0.80 8.15
CA ARG A 269 21.58 1.63 8.22
C ARG A 269 20.50 0.93 9.06
N THR A 270 20.08 1.58 10.15
CA THR A 270 18.97 1.13 10.99
C THR A 270 17.68 1.84 10.62
N LEU A 271 16.63 1.07 10.39
CA LEU A 271 15.29 1.58 10.13
C LEU A 271 14.30 1.10 11.20
N GLU A 272 13.14 1.76 11.28
CA GLU A 272 12.06 1.37 12.19
C GLU A 272 11.55 -0.05 11.90
N GLU A 273 11.61 -0.49 10.63
CA GLU A 273 11.17 -1.82 10.20
C GLU A 273 12.12 -2.95 10.64
N ASP A 274 13.25 -2.65 11.31
CA ASP A 274 14.22 -3.64 11.79
C ASP A 274 13.79 -4.31 13.12
N CYS A 275 12.55 -4.08 13.58
CA CYS A 275 12.03 -4.66 14.82
C CYS A 275 11.65 -6.15 14.67
N PHE A 276 12.56 -7.04 15.08
CA PHE A 276 12.38 -8.49 14.92
C PHE A 276 11.30 -9.09 15.82
N GLU A 277 11.15 -8.61 17.06
CA GLU A 277 10.17 -9.15 18.01
C GLU A 277 8.74 -8.97 17.52
N VAL A 278 8.43 -7.83 16.89
CA VAL A 278 7.11 -7.58 16.28
C VAL A 278 6.77 -8.65 15.24
N THR A 279 7.77 -9.09 14.45
CA THR A 279 7.58 -10.17 13.47
C THR A 279 7.37 -11.52 14.15
N LYS A 280 8.17 -11.88 15.16
CA LYS A 280 8.01 -13.15 15.91
C LYS A 280 6.65 -13.24 16.60
N ASP A 281 6.22 -12.16 17.26
CA ASP A 281 4.91 -12.09 17.91
C ASP A 281 3.76 -12.20 16.90
N ALA A 282 3.87 -11.51 15.75
CA ALA A 282 2.88 -11.62 14.69
C ALA A 282 2.82 -13.04 14.11
N MET A 283 3.96 -13.70 13.92
CA MET A 283 4.02 -15.11 13.49
C MET A 283 3.31 -16.03 14.49
N LEU A 284 3.53 -15.85 15.80
CA LEU A 284 2.81 -16.62 16.85
C LEU A 284 1.30 -16.40 16.80
N HIS A 285 0.85 -15.15 16.68
CA HIS A 285 -0.58 -14.83 16.59
C HIS A 285 -1.28 -15.45 15.37
N LEU A 286 -0.53 -15.64 14.27
CA LEU A 286 -1.00 -16.33 13.08
C LEU A 286 -0.95 -17.86 13.19
N GLY A 287 -0.45 -18.40 14.30
CA GLY A 287 -0.34 -19.84 14.56
C GLY A 287 0.94 -20.48 14.04
N ILE A 288 1.98 -19.69 13.72
CA ILE A 288 3.30 -20.19 13.37
C ILE A 288 4.11 -20.33 14.67
N ASP A 289 4.23 -21.55 15.17
CA ASP A 289 4.90 -21.84 16.43
C ASP A 289 6.41 -21.61 16.40
N HIS A 290 7.05 -21.57 17.58
CA HIS A 290 8.48 -21.31 17.72
C HIS A 290 9.36 -22.31 16.95
N SER A 291 8.95 -23.58 16.86
CA SER A 291 9.67 -24.60 16.10
C SER A 291 9.69 -24.27 14.61
N THR A 292 8.53 -23.91 14.06
CA THR A 292 8.38 -23.52 12.66
C THR A 292 9.11 -22.21 12.37
N GLN A 293 9.00 -21.22 13.27
CA GLN A 293 9.75 -19.96 13.16
C GLN A 293 11.26 -20.21 13.09
N ASN A 294 11.79 -21.02 14.00
CA ASN A 294 13.20 -21.39 14.02
C ASN A 294 13.66 -22.04 12.71
N ASN A 295 12.87 -22.94 12.13
CA ASN A 295 13.16 -23.53 10.82
C ASN A 295 13.15 -22.49 9.69
N ILE A 296 12.20 -21.55 9.70
CA ILE A 296 12.15 -20.44 8.74
C ILE A 296 13.43 -19.59 8.85
N PHE A 297 13.84 -19.22 10.06
CA PHE A 297 15.02 -18.38 10.28
C PHE A 297 16.33 -19.09 9.90
N LYS A 298 16.43 -20.41 10.11
CA LYS A 298 17.53 -21.24 9.59
C LYS A 298 17.62 -21.18 8.06
N ILE A 299 16.49 -21.26 7.35
CA ILE A 299 16.45 -21.13 5.89
C ILE A 299 16.97 -19.75 5.46
N LEU A 300 16.54 -18.68 6.13
CA LEU A 300 16.99 -17.32 5.81
C LEU A 300 18.49 -17.13 6.06
N SER A 301 19.03 -17.66 7.16
CA SER A 301 20.47 -17.69 7.41
C SER A 301 21.22 -18.45 6.32
N GLY A 302 20.71 -19.62 5.91
CA GLY A 302 21.27 -20.39 4.80
C GLY A 302 21.32 -19.62 3.47
N LEU A 303 20.29 -18.83 3.17
CA LEU A 303 20.28 -17.94 1.99
C LEU A 303 21.38 -16.87 2.07
N LEU A 304 21.61 -16.29 3.25
CA LEU A 304 22.69 -15.31 3.43
C LEU A 304 24.08 -15.94 3.21
N HIS A 305 24.30 -17.14 3.74
CA HIS A 305 25.55 -17.89 3.51
C HIS A 305 25.73 -18.29 2.05
N LEU A 306 24.67 -18.68 1.36
CA LEU A 306 24.71 -18.99 -0.07
C LEU A 306 25.23 -17.81 -0.90
N GLY A 307 24.86 -16.58 -0.52
CA GLY A 307 25.35 -15.36 -1.16
C GLY A 307 26.85 -15.11 -0.99
N ASN A 308 27.52 -15.77 -0.04
CA ASN A 308 28.95 -15.64 0.20
C ASN A 308 29.80 -16.68 -0.55
N ILE A 309 29.19 -17.60 -1.29
CA ILE A 309 29.93 -18.57 -2.10
C ILE A 309 30.57 -17.85 -3.30
N HIS A 310 31.89 -18.00 -3.42
CA HIS A 310 32.66 -17.55 -4.56
C HIS A 310 33.10 -18.76 -5.38
N PHE A 311 33.10 -18.63 -6.69
CA PHE A 311 33.58 -19.66 -7.61
C PHE A 311 34.82 -19.10 -8.30
N ASP A 312 35.91 -19.85 -8.23
CA ASP A 312 37.15 -19.54 -8.94
C ASP A 312 37.21 -20.38 -10.23
N ASP A 313 37.77 -19.81 -11.29
CA ASP A 313 38.03 -20.56 -12.53
C ASP A 313 39.17 -21.56 -12.30
N SER A 314 39.03 -22.77 -12.85
CA SER A 314 39.89 -23.94 -12.57
C SER A 314 41.36 -23.83 -13.02
N GLU A 315 41.84 -22.68 -13.48
CA GLU A 315 43.22 -22.51 -13.93
C GLU A 315 44.22 -22.25 -12.78
N ASP A 316 43.75 -21.92 -11.58
CA ASP A 316 44.60 -21.60 -10.41
C ASP A 316 44.91 -22.78 -9.46
N GLU A 317 44.40 -24.00 -9.71
CA GLU A 317 44.75 -25.19 -8.90
C GLU A 317 46.21 -25.67 -9.11
N SER A 318 46.94 -25.09 -10.06
CA SER A 318 48.31 -25.51 -10.39
C SER A 318 49.43 -24.77 -9.63
N GLN A 319 49.12 -23.88 -8.67
CA GLN A 319 50.13 -23.14 -7.89
C GLN A 319 50.13 -23.39 -6.36
N VAL A 320 49.46 -24.43 -5.88
CA VAL A 320 49.61 -24.84 -4.46
C VAL A 320 50.07 -26.30 -4.39
N LEU A 321 51.37 -26.49 -4.62
CA LEU A 321 52.16 -27.63 -4.14
C LEU A 321 53.33 -27.12 -3.32
#